data_AF-A0A380E1U5-F1
#
_entry.id   AF-A0A380E1U5-F1
#
_cell.length_a   1.000
_cell.length_b   1.000
_cell.length_c   1.000
_cell.angle_alpha   90.00
_cell.angle_beta   90.00
_cell.angle_gamma   90.00
#
_symmetry.space_group_name_H-M   'P 1'
#
loop_
_entity.id
_entity.type
_entity.pdbx_description
1 polymer ?
#
loop_
_entity_poly.entity_id
_entity_poly.type
_entity_poly.pdbx_seq_one_letter_code
_entity_poly.pdbx_strand_id
1 'polypeptide(L)' 'MKTIELHITLQPQVLDTQGQTLTRAVHDLGYAQVNDIRVGKVLYMTVDEVSDEKVHNIITNSK' A
#
# COMPACT_ATOMS: atom_id res chain seq x y z
N MET A 1 -5.56 -23.02 5.56
CA MET A 1 -6.30 -21.80 5.22
C MET A 1 -5.97 -20.68 6.20
N LYS A 2 -5.13 -19.73 5.76
CA LYS A 2 -4.82 -18.48 6.47
C LYS A 2 -5.27 -17.31 5.61
N THR A 3 -5.77 -16.25 6.26
CA THR A 3 -6.04 -14.97 5.59
C THR A 3 -4.85 -14.05 5.82
N ILE A 4 -4.33 -13.47 4.75
CA ILE A 4 -3.20 -12.55 4.75
C ILE A 4 -3.70 -11.17 4.32
N GLU A 5 -3.36 -10.17 5.10
CA GLU A 5 -3.50 -8.76 4.75
C GLU A 5 -2.12 -8.22 4.32
N LEU A 6 -2.00 -7.84 3.06
CA LEU A 6 -0.76 -7.33 2.47
C LEU A 6 -0.88 -5.84 2.17
N HIS A 7 0.00 -5.05 2.77
CA HIS A 7 0.09 -3.60 2.53
C HIS A 7 1.21 -3.32 1.53
N ILE A 8 0.84 -2.81 0.37
CA ILE A 8 1.77 -2.38 -0.68
C ILE A 8 1.87 -0.86 -0.64
N THR A 9 3.06 -0.36 -0.35
CA THR A 9 3.36 1.07 -0.36
C THR A 9 4.49 1.36 -1.34
N LEU A 10 4.43 2.55 -1.96
CA LEU A 10 5.50 3.01 -2.84
C LEU A 10 6.72 3.40 -2.00
N GLN A 11 7.92 3.03 -2.46
CA GLN A 11 9.15 3.47 -1.82
C GLN A 11 9.26 5.01 -1.85
N PRO A 12 9.90 5.66 -0.84
CA PRO A 12 9.88 7.12 -0.70
C PRO A 12 10.33 7.90 -1.94
N GLN A 13 11.31 7.38 -2.67
CA GLN A 13 11.87 7.99 -3.88
C GLN A 13 11.00 7.84 -5.14
N VAL A 14 9.96 7.01 -5.08
CA VAL A 14 9.04 6.81 -6.20
C VAL A 14 8.04 7.95 -6.25
N LEU A 15 7.89 8.54 -7.44
CA LEU A 15 6.90 9.57 -7.71
C LEU A 15 5.50 8.97 -7.78
N ASP A 16 4.58 9.51 -6.99
CA ASP A 16 3.17 9.10 -6.94
C ASP A 16 2.26 10.17 -7.54
N THR A 17 1.92 10.04 -8.82
CA THR A 17 1.01 10.97 -9.51
C THR A 17 -0.42 10.90 -9.00
N GLN A 18 -0.85 9.74 -8.50
CA GLN A 18 -2.20 9.57 -7.94
C GLN A 18 -2.31 10.28 -6.59
N GLY A 19 -1.32 10.08 -5.72
CA GLY A 19 -1.17 10.79 -4.46
C GLY A 19 -1.20 12.30 -4.63
N GLN A 20 -0.41 12.84 -5.57
CA GLN A 20 -0.40 14.27 -5.87
C GLN A 20 -1.75 14.81 -6.34
N THR A 21 -2.49 14.04 -7.15
CA THR A 21 -3.83 14.44 -7.62
C THR A 21 -4.81 14.51 -6.45
N LEU A 22 -4.75 13.54 -5.54
CA LEU A 22 -5.58 13.54 -4.34
C LEU A 22 -5.22 14.69 -3.39
N THR A 23 -3.93 14.98 -3.18
CA THR A 23 -3.48 16.12 -2.37
C THR A 23 -4.07 17.43 -2.89
N ARG A 24 -4.04 17.65 -4.22
CA ARG A 24 -4.67 18.83 -4.83
C ARG A 24 -6.19 18.84 -4.62
N ALA A 25 -6.86 17.71 -4.84
CA ALA A 25 -8.31 17.63 -4.66
C ALA A 25 -8.75 17.96 -3.23
N VAL A 26 -8.01 17.51 -2.21
CA VAL A 26 -8.34 17.86 -0.82
C VAL A 26 -8.03 19.32 -0.47
N HIS A 27 -7.00 19.92 -1.09
CA HIS A 27 -6.73 21.36 -0.96
C HIS A 27 -7.85 22.20 -1.58
N ASP A 28 -8.35 21.81 -2.75
CA ASP A 28 -9.50 22.47 -3.41
C ASP A 28 -10.77 22.42 -2.55
N LEU A 29 -10.90 21.40 -1.69
CA LEU A 29 -11.97 21.28 -0.71
C LEU A 29 -11.74 22.06 0.60
N GLY A 30 -10.62 22.79 0.71
CA GLY A 30 -10.28 23.64 1.87
C GLY A 30 -9.41 22.97 2.94
N TYR A 31 -8.95 21.73 2.73
CA TYR A 31 -8.11 20.99 3.68
C TYR A 31 -6.62 21.25 3.47
N ALA A 32 -6.19 22.51 3.58
CA ALA A 32 -4.81 22.93 3.35
C ALA A 32 -3.78 22.27 4.30
N GLN A 33 -4.21 21.74 5.44
CA GLN A 33 -3.35 21.05 6.41
C GLN A 33 -2.84 19.67 5.94
N VAL A 34 -3.40 19.12 4.85
CA VAL A 34 -2.97 17.81 4.32
C VAL A 34 -1.73 18.01 3.45
N ASN A 35 -0.55 17.67 3.97
CA ASN A 35 0.72 18.00 3.29
C ASN A 35 1.08 17.05 2.14
N ASP A 36 0.78 15.76 2.28
CA ASP A 36 1.12 14.74 1.28
C ASP A 36 0.15 13.55 1.40
N ILE A 37 -0.26 13.00 0.27
CA ILE A 37 -1.07 11.79 0.17
C ILE A 37 -0.29 10.80 -0.67
N ARG A 38 -0.11 9.59 -0.14
CA ARG A 38 0.55 8.47 -0.82
C ARG A 38 -0.46 7.36 -1.03
N VAL A 39 -0.58 6.88 -2.26
CA VAL A 39 -1.51 5.82 -2.65
C VAL A 39 -0.80 4.49 -2.64
N GLY A 40 -1.29 3.58 -1.80
CA GLY A 40 -0.89 2.19 -1.75
C GLY A 40 -1.98 1.25 -2.23
N LYS A 41 -1.77 -0.05 -2.01
CA LYS A 41 -2.79 -1.09 -2.16
C LYS A 41 -2.84 -1.95 -0.92
N VAL A 42 -4.03 -2.42 -0.56
CA VAL A 42 -4.22 -3.46 0.44
C VAL A 42 -4.83 -4.67 -0.26
N LEU A 43 -4.21 -5.83 -0.11
CA LEU A 43 -4.73 -7.09 -0.66
C LEU A 43 -5.08 -8.04 0.48
N TYR A 44 -6.26 -8.64 0.39
CA TYR A 44 -6.69 -9.73 1.26
C TYR A 44 -6.61 -11.03 0.47
N MET A 45 -5.78 -11.96 0.93
CA MET A 45 -5.51 -13.21 0.23
C MET A 45 -5.79 -14.39 1.15
N THR A 46 -6.41 -15.45 0.63
CA THR A 46 -6.54 -16.72 1.35
C THR A 46 -5.51 -17.70 0.81
N VAL A 47 -4.73 -18.31 1.70
CA VAL A 47 -3.72 -19.32 1.34
C VAL A 47 -3.98 -20.63 2.06
N ASP A 48 -3.86 -21.74 1.34
CA ASP A 48 -4.09 -23.07 1.91
C ASP A 48 -2.89 -23.56 2.74
N GLU A 49 -1.67 -23.12 2.37
CA GLU A 49 -0.38 -23.52 2.96
C GLU A 49 -0.12 -22.80 4.31
N VAL A 50 0.25 -23.57 5.34
CA VAL A 50 0.21 -23.14 6.75
C VAL A 50 1.57 -22.85 7.41
N SER A 51 2.71 -23.08 6.76
CA SER A 51 4.00 -22.72 7.39
C SER A 51 4.26 -21.22 7.25
N ASP A 52 4.50 -20.56 8.40
CA ASP A 52 4.74 -19.12 8.46
C ASP A 52 5.97 -18.71 7.64
N GLU A 53 6.97 -19.59 7.55
CA GLU A 53 8.18 -19.41 6.76
C GLU A 53 7.88 -19.31 5.25
N LYS A 54 6.98 -20.14 4.72
CA LYS A 54 6.60 -20.09 3.30
C LYS A 54 5.76 -18.86 2.98
N VAL A 55 4.84 -18.50 3.88
CA VAL A 55 4.04 -17.27 3.75
C VAL A 55 4.94 -16.04 3.75
N HIS A 56 5.94 -16.00 4.63
CA HIS A 56 6.93 -14.93 4.65
C HIS A 56 7.66 -14.80 3.30
N ASN A 57 8.17 -15.90 2.75
CA ASN A 57 8.90 -15.92 1.48
C ASN A 57 8.07 -15.47 0.27
N ILE A 58 6.75 -15.68 0.28
CA ILE A 58 5.85 -15.20 -0.78
C ILE A 58 5.72 -13.66 -0.74
N ILE A 59 5.76 -13.07 0.45
CA ILE A 59 5.53 -11.64 0.66
C ILE A 59 6.82 -10.82 0.49
N THR A 60 7.98 -11.33 0.91
CA THR A 60 9.23 -10.56 0.94
C THR A 60 10.09 -10.65 -0.33
N ASN A 61 9.79 -11.54 -1.28
CA ASN A 61 10.56 -11.67 -2.53
C ASN A 61 10.19 -10.65 -3.62
N SER A 62 9.96 -9.39 -3.24
CA SER A 62 10.05 -8.28 -4.20
C SER A 62 11.48 -7.78 -4.21
N LYS A 63 12.29 -8.36 -5.11
CA LYS A 63 13.50 -7.68 -5.62
C LYS A 63 13.13 -6.31 -6.18
#